data_AF-A0A2T8ST63-F1
#
_entry.id   AF-A0A2T8ST63-F1
#
_cell.length_a   1.000
_cell.length_b   1.000
_cell.length_c   1.000
_cell.angle_alpha   90.00
_cell.angle_beta   90.00
_cell.angle_gamma   90.00
#
_symmetry.space_group_name_H-M   'P 1'
#
loop_
_entity.id
_entity.type
_entity.pdbx_description
1 polymer ?
#
loop_
_entity_poly.entity_id
_entity_poly.type
_entity_poly.pdbx_seq_one_letter_code
_entity_poly.pdbx_strand_id
1 'polypeptide(L)'
;SEVLHRPTLSRVQIQAKGKHETPKRIEDAKSLQFMAKDAFWQVEEYRRHLERAAIVYANEFGHKPPETGVCLPDVALYAAGHRKCRQVTAR
;
A
#
# COMPACT_ATOMS: atom_id res chain seq x y z
N SER A 1 22.73 29.47 8.35
CA SER A 1 22.02 29.14 9.60
C SER A 1 20.54 29.15 9.27
N GLU A 2 20.01 28.02 8.82
CA GLU A 2 18.56 27.88 8.64
C GLU A 2 17.95 27.87 10.03
N VAL A 3 17.34 28.99 10.41
CA VAL A 3 16.63 29.12 11.68
C VAL A 3 15.43 28.18 11.58
N LEU A 4 15.55 26.98 12.15
CA LEU A 4 14.41 26.10 12.39
C LEU A 4 13.35 26.94 13.10
N HIS A 5 12.23 27.20 12.41
CA HIS A 5 11.12 27.94 12.99
C HIS A 5 10.69 27.24 14.28
N ARG A 6 10.93 27.89 15.42
CA ARG A 6 10.49 27.35 16.72
C ARG A 6 8.97 27.19 16.67
N PRO A 7 8.44 25.97 16.84
CA PRO A 7 7.01 25.78 16.89
C PRO A 7 6.42 26.60 18.03
N THR A 8 5.35 27.35 17.74
CA THR A 8 4.60 28.05 18.77
C THR A 8 3.97 27.05 19.73
N LEU A 9 3.71 27.45 20.98
CA LEU A 9 3.09 26.58 21.99
C LEU A 9 1.77 25.98 21.51
N SER A 10 0.96 26.75 20.78
CA SER A 10 -0.27 26.26 20.17
C SER A 10 -0.03 25.13 19.16
N ARG A 11 1.03 25.22 18.36
CA ARG A 11 1.38 24.21 17.36
C ARG A 11 1.81 22.89 18.01
N VAL A 12 2.57 22.96 19.10
CA VAL A 12 2.95 21.76 19.88
C VAL A 12 1.73 21.10 20.52
N GLN A 13 0.82 21.88 21.09
CA GLN A 13 -0.43 21.36 21.68
C GLN A 13 -1.33 20.69 20.63
N ILE A 14 -1.39 21.23 19.41
CA ILE A 14 -2.14 20.61 18.30
C ILE A 14 -1.47 19.31 17.86
N GLN A 15 -0.14 19.29 17.73
CA GLN A 15 0.60 18.07 17.39
C GLN A 15 0.42 16.97 18.44
N ALA A 16 0.38 17.35 19.73
CA ALA A 16 0.09 16.45 20.85
C ALA A 16 -1.35 15.84 20.81
N LYS A 17 -2.28 16.42 20.04
CA LYS A 17 -3.64 15.88 19.84
C LYS A 17 -3.76 14.94 18.63
N GLY A 18 -2.67 14.63 17.94
CA GLY A 18 -2.68 13.74 16.77
C GLY A 18 -3.00 12.27 17.10
N LYS A 19 -3.14 11.42 16.08
CA LYS A 19 -3.35 9.95 16.20
C LYS A 19 -2.10 9.18 16.66
N HIS A 20 -1.32 9.71 17.61
CA HIS A 20 -0.20 9.01 18.21
C HIS A 20 -0.54 8.64 19.65
N GLU A 21 0.04 7.55 20.13
CA GLU A 21 -0.15 7.12 21.52
C GLU A 21 0.44 8.19 22.45
N THR A 22 -0.44 8.84 23.22
CA THR A 22 -0.09 9.82 24.25
C THR A 22 -0.49 9.25 25.61
N PRO A 23 0.48 8.79 26.43
CA PRO A 23 0.17 8.24 27.74
C PRO A 23 -0.35 9.33 28.67
N LYS A 24 -1.29 8.97 29.57
CA LYS A 24 -1.88 9.91 30.55
C LYS A 24 -0.90 10.27 31.67
N ARG A 25 0.04 9.38 31.97
CA ARG A 25 1.10 9.53 32.97
C ARG A 25 2.43 9.05 32.41
N ILE A 26 3.53 9.53 32.98
CA ILE A 26 4.88 9.14 32.54
C ILE A 26 5.14 7.67 32.86
N GLU A 27 4.60 7.15 33.97
CA GLU A 27 4.73 5.74 34.35
C GLU A 27 4.11 4.78 33.31
N ASP A 28 3.06 5.22 32.62
CA ASP A 28 2.33 4.43 31.62
C ASP A 28 3.01 4.49 30.23
N ALA A 29 4.05 5.31 30.08
CA ALA A 29 4.70 5.52 28.80
C ALA A 29 5.49 4.27 28.37
N LYS A 30 5.20 3.77 27.18
CA LYS A 30 6.04 2.76 26.54
C LYS A 30 7.42 3.33 26.26
N SER A 31 8.45 2.50 26.41
CA SER A 31 9.80 2.90 26.05
C SER A 31 9.90 3.16 24.55
N LEU A 32 10.68 4.17 24.15
CA LEU A 32 10.86 4.53 22.75
C LEU A 32 11.44 3.36 21.93
N GLN A 33 12.33 2.56 22.54
CA GLN A 33 12.89 1.36 21.93
C GLN A 33 11.81 0.31 21.63
N PHE A 34 10.84 0.14 22.53
CA PHE A 34 9.73 -0.78 22.33
C PHE A 34 8.84 -0.30 21.18
N MET A 35 8.46 0.98 21.17
CA MET A 35 7.64 1.55 20.09
C MET A 35 8.31 1.43 18.72
N ALA A 36 9.63 1.66 18.66
CA ALA A 36 10.38 1.50 17.42
C ALA A 36 10.33 0.04 16.92
N LYS A 37 10.57 -0.93 17.81
CA LYS A 37 10.46 -2.35 17.47
C LYS A 37 9.06 -2.74 17.02
N ASP A 38 8.04 -2.28 17.74
CA ASP A 38 6.63 -2.53 17.41
C ASP A 38 6.29 -1.99 16.00
N ALA A 39 6.72 -0.78 15.67
CA ALA A 39 6.52 -0.21 14.33
C ALA A 39 7.16 -1.05 13.22
N PHE A 40 8.38 -1.56 13.41
CA PHE A 40 9.01 -2.48 12.45
C PHE A 40 8.22 -3.79 12.34
N TRP A 41 7.72 -4.32 13.45
CA TRP A 41 6.87 -5.51 13.46
C TRP A 41 5.58 -5.33 12.68
N GLN A 42 4.91 -4.19 12.85
CA GLN A 42 3.68 -3.86 12.11
C GLN A 42 3.90 -3.83 10.59
N VAL A 43 5.05 -3.30 10.14
CA VAL A 43 5.40 -3.27 8.70
C VAL A 43 5.61 -4.68 8.17
N GLU A 44 6.38 -5.51 8.89
CA GLU A 44 6.61 -6.90 8.50
C GLU A 44 5.32 -7.74 8.51
N GLU A 45 4.45 -7.51 9.50
CA GLU A 45 3.16 -8.17 9.59
C GLU A 45 2.23 -7.76 8.44
N TYR A 46 2.21 -6.47 8.07
CA TYR A 46 1.43 -5.97 6.95
C TYR A 46 1.91 -6.60 5.62
N ARG A 47 3.23 -6.71 5.43
CA ARG A 47 3.80 -7.40 4.26
C ARG A 47 3.34 -8.86 4.20
N ARG A 48 3.38 -9.58 5.31
CA ARG A 48 2.89 -10.98 5.38
C ARG A 48 1.40 -11.08 5.10
N HIS A 49 0.60 -10.10 5.52
CA HIS A 49 -0.82 -10.05 5.20
C HIS A 49 -1.06 -9.93 3.69
N LEU A 50 -0.30 -9.09 2.99
CA LEU A 50 -0.37 -8.98 1.53
C LEU A 50 -0.02 -10.30 0.84
N GLU A 51 1.06 -10.95 1.28
CA GLU A 51 1.49 -12.25 0.75
C GLU A 51 0.41 -13.33 0.96
N ARG A 52 -0.18 -13.40 2.17
CA ARG A 52 -1.29 -14.31 2.48
C ARG A 52 -2.52 -14.02 1.62
N ALA A 53 -2.91 -12.76 1.48
CA ALA A 53 -4.05 -12.35 0.66
C ALA A 53 -3.85 -12.74 -0.81
N ALA A 54 -2.64 -12.59 -1.34
CA ALA A 54 -2.31 -12.99 -2.70
C ALA A 54 -2.44 -14.52 -2.90
N ILE A 55 -1.99 -15.32 -1.93
CA ILE A 55 -2.13 -16.78 -1.96
C ILE A 55 -3.61 -17.19 -1.91
N VAL A 56 -4.39 -16.63 -0.98
CA VAL A 56 -5.84 -16.89 -0.88
C VAL A 56 -6.53 -16.52 -2.18
N TYR A 57 -6.21 -15.36 -2.74
CA TYR A 57 -6.77 -14.93 -4.02
C TYR A 57 -6.45 -15.91 -5.15
N ALA A 58 -5.19 -16.32 -5.28
CA ALA A 58 -4.77 -17.29 -6.31
C ALA A 58 -5.48 -18.63 -6.16
N ASN A 59 -5.66 -19.12 -4.93
CA ASN A 59 -6.33 -20.40 -4.67
C ASN A 59 -7.85 -20.34 -4.90
N GLU A 60 -8.51 -19.28 -4.43
CA GLU A 60 -9.98 -19.18 -4.48
C GLU A 60 -10.51 -18.61 -5.81
N PHE A 61 -9.71 -17.76 -6.46
CA PHE A 61 -10.11 -17.00 -7.66
C PHE A 61 -9.20 -17.25 -8.86
N GLY A 62 -7.96 -17.73 -8.68
CA GLY A 62 -7.03 -18.00 -9.80
C GLY A 62 -7.46 -19.15 -10.72
N HIS A 63 -8.41 -19.98 -10.28
CA HIS A 63 -9.05 -21.00 -11.12
C HIS A 63 -10.32 -20.51 -11.84
N LYS A 64 -10.82 -19.33 -11.49
CA LYS A 64 -11.98 -18.75 -12.18
C LYS A 64 -11.46 -18.11 -13.48
N PRO A 65 -12.05 -18.41 -14.65
CA PRO A 65 -11.76 -17.62 -15.83
C PRO A 65 -12.05 -16.15 -15.49
N PRO A 66 -11.19 -15.21 -15.89
CA PRO A 66 -11.44 -13.80 -15.61
C PRO A 66 -12.84 -13.46 -16.11
N GLU A 67 -13.67 -12.84 -15.26
CA GLU A 67 -15.00 -12.42 -15.68
C GLU A 67 -14.84 -11.57 -16.94
N THR A 68 -15.57 -11.98 -18.00
CA THR A 68 -15.49 -11.44 -19.35
C THR A 68 -15.73 -9.93 -19.30
N GLY A 69 -14.64 -9.16 -19.24
CA GLY A 69 -14.71 -7.71 -18.98
C GLY A 69 -13.34 -7.05 -18.83
N VAL A 70 -12.31 -7.79 -18.41
CA VAL A 70 -10.91 -7.38 -18.58
C VAL A 70 -10.43 -7.72 -19.99
N CYS A 71 -11.00 -7.05 -20.99
CA CYS A 71 -10.28 -6.95 -22.26
C CYS A 71 -8.99 -6.19 -21.97
N LEU A 72 -7.84 -6.77 -22.34
CA LEU A 72 -6.62 -6.00 -22.46
C LEU A 72 -6.95 -4.79 -23.34
N PRO A 73 -6.60 -3.55 -22.94
CA PRO A 73 -6.80 -2.38 -23.79
C PRO A 73 -6.20 -2.65 -25.18
N ASP A 74 -6.77 -2.09 -26.24
CA ASP A 74 -6.29 -2.33 -27.61
C ASP A 74 -4.78 -2.07 -27.78
N VAL A 75 -4.23 -1.15 -26.97
CA VAL A 75 -2.79 -0.87 -26.88
C VAL A 75 -1.98 -2.08 -26.37
N ALA A 76 -2.46 -2.77 -25.34
CA ALA A 76 -1.82 -3.97 -24.81
C ALA A 76 -1.95 -5.16 -25.76
N LEU A 77 -3.08 -5.30 -26.46
CA LEU A 77 -3.24 -6.29 -27.53
C LEU A 77 -2.30 -6.03 -28.72
N TYR A 78 -2.12 -4.76 -29.09
CA TYR A 78 -1.19 -4.35 -30.15
C TYR A 78 0.27 -4.64 -29.76
N ALA A 79 0.67 -4.29 -28.54
CA ALA A 79 2.01 -4.54 -28.01
C ALA A 79 2.32 -6.03 -27.86
N ALA A 80 1.32 -6.85 -27.53
CA ALA A 80 1.42 -8.32 -27.47
C ALA A 80 1.42 -8.99 -28.86
N GLY A 81 1.33 -8.23 -29.96
CA GLY A 81 1.39 -8.76 -31.32
C GLY A 81 0.09 -9.38 -31.84
N HIS A 82 -1.02 -9.28 -31.10
CA HIS A 82 -2.34 -9.72 -31.54
C HIS A 82 -2.97 -8.74 -32.53
N ARG A 83 -2.34 -8.58 -33.69
CA ARG A 83 -2.87 -7.74 -34.77
C ARG A 83 -4.03 -8.48 -35.45
N LYS A 84 -5.22 -7.89 -35.48
CA LYS A 84 -6.31 -8.32 -36.36
C LYS A 84 -6.00 -7.91 -37.82
N CYS A 85 -4.89 -8.39 -38.38
CA CYS A 85 -4.67 -8.28 -39.81
C CYS A 85 -5.54 -9.35 -40.48
N ARG A 86 -6.73 -8.99 -40.96
CA ARG A 86 -7.31 -9.75 -42.08
C ARG A 86 -6.25 -9.73 -43.18
N GLN A 87 -5.85 -10.88 -43.67
CA GLN A 87 -5.11 -10.97 -44.93
C GLN A 87 -6.03 -10.40 -46.01
N VAL A 88 -5.87 -9.12 -46.31
CA VAL A 88 -6.43 -8.52 -47.51
C VAL A 88 -5.53 -9.03 -48.65
N THR A 89 -5.85 -10.20 -49.18
CA THR A 89 -5.35 -10.58 -50.49
C THR A 89 -6.17 -9.81 -51.51
N ALA A 90 -5.51 -8.97 -52.31
CA ALA A 90 -6.14 -8.38 -53.49
C ALA A 90 -6.63 -9.52 -54.39
N ARG A 91 -7.90 -9.48 -54.79
CA ARG A 91 -8.45 -10.31 -55.87
C ARG A 91 -8.37 -9.54 -57.17
#